data_AF-A0A6C0CEP0-F1
#
_entry.id   AF-A0A6C0CEP0-F1
#
_cell.length_a   1.000
_cell.length_b   1.000
_cell.length_c   1.000
_cell.angle_alpha   90.00
_cell.angle_beta   90.00
_cell.angle_gamma   90.00
#
_symmetry.space_group_name_H-M   'P 1'
#
loop_
_entity.id
_entity.type
_entity.pdbx_description
1 polymer ?
#
loop_
_entity_poly.entity_id
_entity_poly.type
_entity_poly.pdbx_seq_one_letter_code
_entity_poly.pdbx_strand_id
1 'polypeptide(L)'
;MKSAYKTINITTISLLYYTVLSVFAILALLALLALFSFIKYMSVSVAAEHFTNNPITISENVLNIKEANKEVSGQHIIVSSDNLANIIDNLKKTNRLTRDTIKVAINTPIYDALRTQTNLQVLIDPYINYYILNNTAPAGGANGASNYKEGIFVCLSHKILREEDCIWDIKGKVIAYLFMSDYLFIQALIKGYNIDINDVYLKKITFADFANTNKIFDFLFTYMVIDSEYMNFICGQRYYINGIKDVDIHRLKAYYPFIKENYNTVKYYYSNSKKANIDIEDLLNKDDRKNNDVYVSSVKSLLPIMSYSIVSSIENFITRLEMPEDYLEAAKEDYYTSDIKAIAGSGASGTGSGASGTGGYYGCYGNSEIKGKFECDSYYNIDGTPKTYYSLWDKRCVADEDCPYYKANTNYPNNRGGCINGGFCEFPVGIKRLGFTKYNDKNLNKPLCYNCNDEVAGANADAKKKPDYVFENDFNERVKHKLNTIITLLDYRAL
;
A
#
# COMPACT_ATOMS: atom_id res chain seq x y z
N MET A 1 36.21 -72.23 -76.21
CA MET A 1 36.19 -72.22 -74.73
C MET A 1 35.19 -71.16 -74.28
N LYS A 2 34.24 -71.60 -73.45
CA LYS A 2 33.00 -70.88 -73.06
C LYS A 2 33.31 -69.60 -72.27
N SER A 3 32.66 -68.49 -72.60
CA SER A 3 32.39 -67.42 -71.64
C SER A 3 30.92 -67.05 -71.72
N ALA A 4 30.20 -67.38 -70.66
CA ALA A 4 28.77 -67.13 -70.50
C ALA A 4 28.59 -65.71 -69.97
N TYR A 5 28.30 -64.76 -70.86
CA TYR A 5 27.73 -63.48 -70.44
C TYR A 5 26.24 -63.70 -70.14
N LYS A 6 25.87 -63.57 -68.87
CA LYS A 6 24.49 -63.64 -68.41
C LYS A 6 23.77 -62.38 -68.89
N THR A 7 22.87 -62.56 -69.86
CA THR A 7 21.96 -61.55 -70.39
C THR A 7 21.09 -60.99 -69.27
N ILE A 8 21.20 -59.69 -69.01
CA ILE A 8 20.28 -58.97 -68.11
C ILE A 8 18.96 -58.80 -68.86
N ASN A 9 17.90 -59.39 -68.32
CA ASN A 9 16.59 -59.45 -68.95
C ASN A 9 15.96 -58.04 -68.97
N ILE A 10 15.69 -57.49 -70.15
CA ILE A 10 15.16 -56.13 -70.33
C ILE A 10 13.80 -55.96 -69.62
N THR A 11 13.04 -57.04 -69.49
CA THR A 11 11.76 -57.07 -68.77
C THR A 11 11.91 -56.83 -67.27
N THR A 12 12.98 -57.32 -66.64
CA THR A 12 13.24 -57.07 -65.21
C THR A 12 13.66 -55.63 -64.94
N ILE A 13 14.36 -54.98 -65.88
CA ILE A 13 14.71 -53.55 -65.77
C ILE A 13 13.45 -52.69 -65.90
N SER A 14 12.56 -53.01 -66.84
CA SER A 14 11.30 -52.30 -67.01
C SER A 14 10.40 -52.43 -65.79
N LEU A 15 10.30 -53.61 -65.19
CA LEU A 15 9.49 -53.82 -63.99
C LEU A 15 10.05 -53.03 -62.79
N LEU A 16 11.39 -53.00 -62.64
CA LEU A 16 12.05 -52.22 -61.60
C LEU A 16 11.85 -50.70 -61.79
N TYR A 17 11.83 -50.24 -63.04
CA TYR A 17 11.58 -48.84 -63.36
C TYR A 17 10.17 -48.41 -62.97
N TYR A 18 9.14 -49.22 -63.28
CA TYR A 18 7.76 -48.92 -62.90
C TYR A 18 7.51 -49.01 -61.39
N THR A 19 8.18 -49.91 -60.67
CA THR A 19 8.08 -49.97 -59.20
C THR A 19 8.76 -48.78 -58.54
N VAL A 20 9.90 -48.32 -59.06
CA VAL A 20 10.55 -47.10 -58.56
C VAL A 20 9.66 -45.88 -58.83
N LEU A 21 9.07 -45.78 -60.03
CA LEU A 21 8.18 -44.68 -60.39
C LEU A 21 6.92 -44.63 -59.50
N SER A 22 6.34 -45.79 -59.18
CA SER A 22 5.14 -45.85 -58.33
C SER A 22 5.46 -45.49 -56.87
N VAL A 23 6.62 -45.88 -56.35
CA VAL A 23 7.08 -45.47 -55.01
C VAL A 23 7.28 -43.96 -54.94
N PHE A 24 7.89 -43.35 -55.96
CA PHE A 24 8.04 -41.88 -56.02
C PHE A 24 6.68 -41.17 -56.09
N ALA A 25 5.72 -41.70 -56.85
CA ALA A 25 4.38 -41.12 -56.93
C ALA A 25 3.64 -41.20 -55.57
N ILE A 26 3.77 -42.31 -54.84
CA ILE A 26 3.18 -42.48 -53.50
C ILE A 26 3.83 -41.52 -52.49
N LEU A 27 5.16 -41.38 -52.51
CA LEU A 27 5.87 -40.43 -51.64
C LEU A 27 5.47 -38.97 -51.92
N ALA A 28 5.29 -38.60 -53.19
CA ALA A 28 4.81 -37.27 -53.56
C ALA A 28 3.37 -37.01 -53.06
N LEU A 29 2.49 -38.01 -53.15
CA LEU A 29 1.12 -37.93 -52.64
C LEU A 29 1.09 -37.79 -51.11
N LEU A 30 1.92 -38.55 -50.39
CA LEU A 30 2.05 -38.45 -48.93
C LEU A 30 2.61 -37.08 -48.51
N ALA A 31 3.58 -36.54 -49.24
CA ALA A 31 4.11 -35.20 -48.99
C ALA A 31 3.03 -34.12 -49.19
N LEU A 32 2.19 -34.24 -50.23
CA LEU A 32 1.06 -33.33 -50.46
C LEU A 32 0.00 -33.43 -49.35
N LEU A 33 -0.32 -34.63 -48.88
CA LEU A 33 -1.26 -34.84 -47.77
C LEU A 33 -0.71 -34.29 -46.44
N ALA A 34 0.59 -34.45 -46.19
CA ALA A 34 1.26 -33.87 -45.03
C ALA A 34 1.26 -32.34 -45.09
N LEU A 35 1.54 -31.76 -46.27
CA LEU A 35 1.48 -30.32 -46.49
C LEU A 35 0.06 -29.77 -46.28
N PHE A 36 -0.96 -30.46 -46.81
CA PHE A 36 -2.36 -30.09 -46.63
C PHE A 36 -2.79 -30.17 -45.15
N SER A 37 -2.36 -31.23 -44.45
CA SER A 37 -2.60 -31.39 -43.01
C SER A 37 -1.90 -30.30 -42.19
N PHE A 38 -0.68 -29.92 -42.58
CA PHE A 38 0.07 -28.83 -41.97
C PHE A 38 -0.58 -27.46 -42.20
N ILE A 39 -1.04 -27.17 -43.43
CA ILE A 39 -1.80 -25.94 -43.74
C ILE A 39 -3.12 -25.90 -42.94
N LYS A 40 -3.81 -27.04 -42.81
CA LYS A 40 -5.03 -27.13 -42.00
C LYS A 40 -4.75 -26.95 -40.50
N TYR A 41 -3.66 -27.51 -39.99
CA TYR A 41 -3.21 -27.30 -38.61
C TYR A 41 -2.86 -25.82 -38.36
N MET A 42 -2.13 -25.19 -39.29
CA MET A 42 -1.78 -23.76 -39.22
C MET A 42 -3.00 -22.84 -39.36
N SER A 43 -4.05 -23.22 -40.09
CA SER A 43 -5.29 -22.43 -40.17
C SER A 43 -6.19 -22.59 -38.95
N VAL A 44 -6.16 -23.75 -38.29
CA VAL A 44 -6.89 -23.99 -37.02
C VAL A 44 -6.17 -23.35 -35.82
N SER A 45 -4.83 -23.30 -35.81
CA SER A 45 -4.06 -22.70 -34.72
C SER A 45 -4.01 -21.17 -34.73
N VAL A 46 -4.44 -20.53 -35.82
CA VAL A 46 -4.49 -19.05 -35.95
C VAL A 46 -5.87 -18.47 -35.63
N ALA A 47 -6.89 -19.32 -35.40
CA ALA A 47 -8.24 -18.91 -35.02
C ALA A 47 -8.57 -19.19 -33.54
N ALA A 48 -7.59 -19.07 -32.65
CA ALA A 48 -7.92 -18.74 -31.27
C ALA A 48 -8.42 -17.29 -31.28
N GLU A 49 -9.73 -17.10 -31.39
CA GLU A 49 -10.36 -15.80 -31.14
C GLU A 49 -10.08 -15.42 -29.69
N HIS A 50 -8.97 -14.72 -29.47
CA HIS A 50 -8.71 -14.01 -28.24
C HIS A 50 -9.64 -12.79 -28.22
N PHE A 51 -10.85 -12.97 -27.68
CA PHE A 51 -11.67 -11.84 -27.24
C PHE A 51 -10.94 -11.15 -26.08
N THR A 52 -10.01 -10.25 -26.40
CA THR A 52 -9.45 -9.29 -25.45
C THR A 52 -10.51 -8.23 -25.18
N ASN A 53 -11.50 -8.57 -24.34
CA ASN A 53 -12.47 -7.59 -23.88
C ASN A 53 -11.82 -6.67 -22.84
N ASN A 54 -11.02 -5.73 -23.32
CA ASN A 54 -10.28 -4.81 -22.47
C ASN A 54 -11.26 -3.91 -21.71
N PRO A 55 -11.24 -3.92 -20.37
CA PRO A 55 -12.18 -3.15 -19.58
C PRO A 55 -11.99 -1.64 -19.83
N ILE A 56 -13.10 -0.90 -19.85
CA ILE A 56 -13.04 0.55 -19.79
C ILE A 56 -12.78 0.95 -18.35
N THR A 57 -11.66 1.63 -18.10
CA THR A 57 -11.32 2.10 -16.75
C THR A 57 -11.75 3.55 -16.55
N ILE A 58 -12.54 3.81 -15.52
CA ILE A 58 -12.99 5.12 -15.08
C ILE A 58 -12.11 5.56 -13.91
N SER A 59 -11.49 6.74 -14.00
CA SER A 59 -10.66 7.30 -12.94
C SER A 59 -10.56 8.81 -13.06
N GLU A 60 -10.34 9.49 -11.94
CA GLU A 60 -9.96 10.90 -11.94
C GLU A 60 -8.48 11.14 -12.26
N ASN A 61 -7.65 10.09 -12.13
CA ASN A 61 -6.21 10.15 -12.34
C ASN A 61 -5.75 9.09 -13.36
N VAL A 62 -6.12 9.31 -14.62
CA VAL A 62 -5.70 8.43 -15.72
C VAL A 62 -4.19 8.52 -15.99
N LEU A 63 -3.52 9.61 -15.61
CA LEU A 63 -2.06 9.71 -15.78
C LEU A 63 -1.30 8.70 -14.90
N ASN A 64 -1.85 8.30 -13.75
CA ASN A 64 -1.33 7.20 -12.95
C ASN A 64 -1.60 5.81 -13.58
N ILE A 65 -2.52 5.73 -14.55
CA ILE A 65 -2.97 4.49 -15.19
C ILE A 65 -2.29 4.26 -16.54
N LYS A 66 -2.11 5.34 -17.30
CA LYS A 66 -1.60 5.31 -18.67
C LYS A 66 -0.11 5.02 -18.65
N GLU A 67 0.28 3.85 -19.16
CA GLU A 67 1.69 3.52 -19.38
C GLU A 67 2.21 4.23 -20.63
N ALA A 68 3.45 4.72 -20.56
CA ALA A 68 4.10 5.39 -21.70
C ALA A 68 4.43 4.43 -22.86
N ASN A 69 4.38 3.11 -22.64
CA ASN A 69 4.58 2.10 -23.68
C ASN A 69 3.23 1.56 -24.14
N LYS A 70 2.93 1.85 -25.41
CA LYS A 70 1.86 1.25 -26.20
C LYS A 70 1.88 -0.27 -26.01
N GLU A 71 0.81 -0.83 -25.44
CA GLU A 71 0.31 -2.22 -25.59
C GLU A 71 -0.43 -2.79 -24.36
N VAL A 72 -0.57 -2.04 -23.25
CA VAL A 72 -1.58 -2.40 -22.24
C VAL A 72 -2.90 -1.71 -22.59
N SER A 73 -3.78 -2.51 -23.16
CA SER A 73 -5.02 -2.14 -23.82
C SER A 73 -6.16 -1.88 -22.84
N GLY A 74 -6.76 -0.70 -22.93
CA GLY A 74 -8.03 -0.32 -22.28
C GLY A 74 -8.46 1.08 -22.72
N GLN A 75 -9.75 1.28 -22.99
CA GLN A 75 -10.29 2.64 -23.12
C GLN A 75 -10.35 3.26 -21.71
N HIS A 76 -9.95 4.52 -21.58
CA HIS A 76 -9.96 5.21 -20.28
C HIS A 76 -10.92 6.40 -20.32
N ILE A 77 -11.69 6.58 -19.25
CA ILE A 77 -12.56 7.74 -19.06
C ILE A 77 -12.03 8.55 -17.89
N ILE A 78 -11.62 9.78 -18.19
CA ILE A 78 -11.23 10.77 -17.19
C ILE A 78 -12.50 11.45 -16.67
N VAL A 79 -12.66 11.47 -15.36
CA VAL A 79 -13.74 12.21 -14.67
C VAL A 79 -13.14 13.21 -13.69
N SER A 80 -13.84 14.30 -13.39
CA SER A 80 -13.45 15.17 -12.26
C SER A 80 -13.71 14.46 -10.93
N SER A 81 -13.08 14.91 -9.84
CA SER A 81 -13.33 14.34 -8.50
C SER A 81 -14.80 14.43 -8.09
N ASP A 82 -15.49 15.51 -8.47
CA ASP A 82 -16.91 15.71 -8.12
C ASP A 82 -17.79 14.72 -8.88
N ASN A 83 -17.45 14.47 -10.15
CA ASN A 83 -18.10 13.46 -10.97
C ASN A 83 -17.81 12.05 -10.47
N LEU A 84 -16.58 11.77 -10.00
CA LEU A 84 -16.23 10.50 -9.39
C LEU A 84 -16.99 10.28 -8.07
N ALA A 85 -17.14 11.30 -7.24
CA ALA A 85 -17.96 11.23 -6.02
C ALA A 85 -19.43 10.91 -6.35
N ASN A 86 -20.00 11.55 -7.37
CA ASN A 86 -21.36 11.23 -7.84
C ASN A 86 -21.49 9.78 -8.35
N ILE A 87 -20.47 9.25 -9.03
CA ILE A 87 -20.43 7.83 -9.44
C ILE A 87 -20.44 6.95 -8.20
N ILE A 88 -19.58 7.23 -7.20
CA ILE A 88 -19.50 6.47 -5.94
C ILE A 88 -20.86 6.48 -5.21
N ASP A 89 -21.54 7.62 -5.15
CA ASP A 89 -22.86 7.72 -4.53
C ASP A 89 -23.93 6.89 -5.24
N ASN A 90 -23.90 6.88 -6.57
CA ASN A 90 -24.81 6.05 -7.36
C ASN A 90 -24.47 4.57 -7.23
N LEU A 91 -23.19 4.21 -7.17
CA LEU A 91 -22.72 2.85 -6.92
C LEU A 91 -23.23 2.37 -5.55
N LYS A 92 -23.07 3.19 -4.51
CA LYS A 92 -23.58 2.92 -3.16
C LYS A 92 -25.10 2.73 -3.12
N LYS A 93 -25.86 3.51 -3.91
CA LYS A 93 -27.33 3.40 -3.97
C LYS A 93 -27.82 2.19 -4.75
N THR A 94 -27.17 1.89 -5.88
CA THR A 94 -27.66 0.89 -6.84
C THR A 94 -27.00 -0.47 -6.70
N ASN A 95 -25.85 -0.56 -6.03
CA ASN A 95 -24.97 -1.73 -5.96
C ASN A 95 -24.60 -2.30 -7.34
N ARG A 96 -24.61 -1.47 -8.38
CA ARG A 96 -24.35 -1.91 -9.75
C ARG A 96 -23.49 -0.89 -10.47
N LEU A 97 -22.41 -1.35 -11.09
CA LEU A 97 -21.64 -0.57 -12.04
C LEU A 97 -22.27 -0.73 -13.43
N THR A 98 -23.16 0.19 -13.79
CA THR A 98 -23.79 0.21 -15.11
C THR A 98 -23.61 1.58 -15.77
N ARG A 99 -23.97 1.64 -17.05
CA ARG A 99 -24.05 2.88 -17.81
C ARG A 99 -24.90 3.94 -17.10
N ASP A 100 -26.01 3.55 -16.48
CA ASP A 100 -26.90 4.50 -15.82
C ASP A 100 -26.28 5.07 -14.53
N THR A 101 -25.43 4.29 -13.86
CA THR A 101 -24.65 4.73 -12.69
C THR A 101 -23.63 5.82 -13.05
N ILE A 102 -23.07 5.77 -14.27
CA ILE A 102 -22.06 6.73 -14.76
C ILE A 102 -22.64 7.90 -15.57
N LYS A 103 -23.92 7.82 -15.98
CA LYS A 103 -24.61 8.86 -16.77
C LYS A 103 -24.54 10.24 -16.13
N VAL A 104 -24.61 10.30 -14.80
CA VAL A 104 -24.66 11.55 -14.01
C VAL A 104 -23.34 12.34 -14.11
N ALA A 105 -22.26 11.70 -14.55
CA ALA A 105 -20.88 12.18 -14.38
C ALA A 105 -20.10 12.34 -15.69
N ILE A 106 -20.67 11.96 -16.84
CA ILE A 106 -19.97 11.93 -18.13
C ILE A 106 -20.78 12.73 -19.16
N ASN A 107 -20.09 13.51 -20.01
CA ASN A 107 -20.75 14.25 -21.08
C ASN A 107 -21.49 13.32 -22.07
N THR A 108 -22.51 13.85 -22.73
CA THR A 108 -23.37 13.09 -23.65
C THR A 108 -22.62 12.38 -24.79
N PRO A 109 -21.60 13.00 -25.44
CA PRO A 109 -20.87 12.35 -26.53
C PRO A 109 -20.08 11.10 -26.12
N ILE A 110 -19.37 11.13 -24.97
CA ILE A 110 -18.64 9.96 -24.46
C ILE A 110 -19.64 8.91 -23.99
N TYR A 111 -20.73 9.33 -23.35
CA TYR A 111 -21.81 8.44 -22.90
C TYR A 111 -22.49 7.69 -24.06
N ASP A 112 -22.74 8.34 -25.19
CA ASP A 112 -23.35 7.71 -26.37
C ASP A 112 -22.42 6.68 -27.04
N ALA A 113 -21.09 6.87 -26.94
CA ALA A 113 -20.10 5.90 -27.41
C ALA A 113 -20.06 4.61 -26.55
N LEU A 114 -20.60 4.62 -25.33
CA LEU A 114 -20.66 3.47 -24.43
C LEU A 114 -21.81 2.50 -24.71
N ARG A 115 -22.67 2.79 -25.71
CA ARG A 115 -23.88 1.99 -26.02
C ARG A 115 -23.65 0.50 -26.26
N THR A 116 -22.43 0.09 -26.59
CA THR A 116 -22.08 -1.31 -26.92
C THR A 116 -21.17 -2.00 -25.90
N GLN A 117 -20.72 -1.31 -24.84
CA GLN A 117 -19.69 -1.82 -23.94
C GLN A 117 -20.22 -2.17 -22.54
N THR A 118 -19.97 -3.40 -22.09
CA THR A 118 -20.46 -3.94 -20.81
C THR A 118 -19.37 -4.17 -19.76
N ASN A 119 -18.08 -4.08 -20.13
CA ASN A 119 -16.96 -4.33 -19.23
C ASN A 119 -16.42 -3.00 -18.65
N LEU A 120 -17.19 -2.39 -17.73
CA LEU A 120 -16.79 -1.19 -17.02
C LEU A 120 -16.00 -1.54 -15.77
N GLN A 121 -14.98 -0.75 -15.46
CA GLN A 121 -14.23 -0.81 -14.21
C GLN A 121 -14.02 0.59 -13.66
N VAL A 122 -14.12 0.76 -12.35
CA VAL A 122 -13.75 2.02 -11.68
C VAL A 122 -12.52 1.77 -10.83
N LEU A 123 -11.52 2.63 -10.99
CA LEU A 123 -10.35 2.64 -10.14
C LEU A 123 -10.59 3.64 -9.01
N ILE A 124 -10.69 3.14 -7.77
CA ILE A 124 -10.98 3.97 -6.60
C ILE A 124 -10.03 3.67 -5.45
N ASP A 125 -9.93 4.63 -4.54
CA ASP A 125 -9.22 4.47 -3.28
C ASP A 125 -9.71 3.23 -2.50
N PRO A 126 -8.81 2.38 -1.97
CA PRO A 126 -9.21 1.22 -1.17
C PRO A 126 -10.04 1.62 0.06
N TYR A 127 -9.85 2.82 0.60
CA TYR A 127 -10.69 3.39 1.66
C TYR A 127 -12.15 3.49 1.24
N ILE A 128 -12.41 3.99 0.04
CA ILE A 128 -13.75 4.17 -0.49
C ILE A 128 -14.37 2.82 -0.81
N ASN A 129 -13.60 1.92 -1.42
CA ASN A 129 -14.06 0.56 -1.71
C ASN A 129 -14.52 -0.16 -0.42
N TYR A 130 -13.73 -0.07 0.63
CA TYR A 130 -14.00 -0.77 1.89
C TYR A 130 -15.10 -0.09 2.73
N TYR A 131 -15.02 1.23 2.97
CA TYR A 131 -15.91 1.91 3.93
C TYR A 131 -17.15 2.56 3.30
N ILE A 132 -17.09 2.93 2.02
CA ILE A 132 -18.20 3.64 1.36
C ILE A 132 -19.04 2.67 0.54
N LEU A 133 -18.39 1.75 -0.18
CA LEU A 133 -19.06 0.71 -0.97
C LEU A 133 -19.30 -0.59 -0.20
N ASN A 134 -18.74 -0.74 0.99
CA ASN A 134 -18.82 -1.95 1.83
C ASN A 134 -18.33 -3.23 1.12
N ASN A 135 -17.39 -3.09 0.20
CA ASN A 135 -16.83 -4.22 -0.52
C ASN A 135 -15.75 -4.88 0.35
N THR A 136 -16.09 -6.01 0.97
CA THR A 136 -15.21 -6.73 1.91
C THR A 136 -14.23 -7.67 1.23
N ALA A 137 -14.13 -7.65 -0.12
CA ALA A 137 -13.13 -8.43 -0.83
C ALA A 137 -11.74 -8.11 -0.24
N PRO A 138 -10.99 -9.11 0.26
CA PRO A 138 -9.78 -8.87 1.02
C PRO A 138 -8.80 -8.07 0.18
N ALA A 139 -8.24 -7.03 0.79
CA ALA A 139 -7.04 -6.37 0.31
C ALA A 139 -5.92 -7.43 0.28
N GLY A 140 -5.75 -8.08 -0.88
CA GLY A 140 -4.83 -9.19 -1.06
C GLY A 140 -5.53 -10.55 -1.18
N GLY A 141 -5.78 -10.95 -2.43
CA GLY A 141 -5.71 -12.34 -2.90
C GLY A 141 -6.51 -13.39 -2.12
N ALA A 142 -7.78 -13.58 -2.49
CA ALA A 142 -8.39 -14.92 -2.48
C ALA A 142 -9.62 -15.01 -3.38
N ASN A 143 -10.38 -13.92 -3.57
CA ASN A 143 -11.54 -13.90 -4.49
C ASN A 143 -11.62 -12.55 -5.25
N GLY A 144 -11.07 -12.51 -6.47
CA GLY A 144 -11.57 -11.66 -7.56
C GLY A 144 -11.24 -10.15 -7.62
N ALA A 145 -10.88 -9.47 -6.52
CA ALA A 145 -10.47 -8.06 -6.61
C ALA A 145 -8.96 -7.95 -6.94
N SER A 146 -8.62 -7.62 -8.19
CA SER A 146 -7.26 -7.25 -8.55
C SER A 146 -6.93 -5.87 -7.99
N ASN A 147 -5.84 -5.76 -7.23
CA ASN A 147 -5.30 -4.46 -6.85
C ASN A 147 -4.53 -3.88 -8.04
N TYR A 148 -4.65 -2.58 -8.26
CA TYR A 148 -3.81 -1.89 -9.24
C TYR A 148 -2.36 -1.79 -8.73
N LYS A 149 -1.45 -1.40 -9.63
CA LYS A 149 -0.02 -1.23 -9.32
C LYS A 149 0.16 -0.33 -8.08
N GLU A 150 1.09 -0.73 -7.23
CA GLU A 150 1.47 0.06 -6.06
C GLU A 150 2.05 1.42 -6.49
N GLY A 151 1.69 2.46 -5.74
CA GLY A 151 2.22 3.80 -5.86
C GLY A 151 2.61 4.32 -4.48
N ILE A 152 3.29 5.46 -4.46
CA ILE A 152 3.80 6.11 -3.26
C ILE A 152 3.16 7.48 -3.06
N PHE A 153 2.91 7.84 -1.81
CA PHE A 153 2.62 9.23 -1.44
C PHE A 153 3.91 10.03 -1.32
N VAL A 154 3.95 11.19 -1.97
CA VAL A 154 5.06 12.15 -1.93
C VAL A 154 4.57 13.53 -1.54
N CYS A 155 5.49 14.39 -1.10
CA CYS A 155 5.24 15.78 -0.75
C CYS A 155 6.02 16.71 -1.68
N LEU A 156 5.32 17.48 -2.50
CA LEU A 156 5.89 18.55 -3.32
C LEU A 156 5.98 19.84 -2.51
N SER A 157 7.12 20.53 -2.59
CA SER A 157 7.29 21.83 -1.95
C SER A 157 8.31 22.71 -2.67
N HIS A 158 8.46 23.96 -2.21
CA HIS A 158 9.41 24.93 -2.78
C HIS A 158 10.86 24.75 -2.27
N LYS A 159 11.11 23.79 -1.38
CA LYS A 159 12.44 23.48 -0.86
C LYS A 159 12.64 21.98 -0.64
N ILE A 160 13.88 21.55 -0.52
CA ILE A 160 14.18 20.21 0.01
C ILE A 160 13.85 20.22 1.49
N LEU A 161 13.09 19.21 1.95
CA LEU A 161 12.76 19.04 3.36
C LEU A 161 13.94 18.40 4.08
N ARG A 162 14.50 19.15 5.03
CA ARG A 162 15.67 18.76 5.85
C ARG A 162 15.21 18.15 7.17
N GLU A 163 16.13 17.88 8.09
CA GLU A 163 15.80 17.20 9.36
C GLU A 163 15.05 18.14 10.31
N GLU A 164 15.30 19.43 10.20
CA GLU A 164 14.62 20.50 10.92
C GLU A 164 13.19 20.81 10.41
N ASP A 165 12.78 20.21 9.28
CA ASP A 165 11.49 20.51 8.64
C ASP A 165 10.39 19.53 9.06
N CYS A 166 9.56 19.93 10.02
CA CYS A 166 8.41 19.14 10.45
C CYS A 166 7.24 19.24 9.45
N ILE A 167 6.94 18.15 8.75
CA ILE A 167 5.89 18.13 7.71
C ILE A 167 4.49 18.18 8.29
N TRP A 168 4.28 17.59 9.47
CA TRP A 168 2.98 17.58 10.14
C TRP A 168 2.61 18.95 10.72
N ASP A 169 3.55 19.90 10.85
CA ASP A 169 3.22 21.28 11.24
C ASP A 169 2.67 22.05 10.03
N ILE A 170 1.43 21.73 9.64
CA ILE A 170 0.73 22.34 8.50
C ILE A 170 -0.11 23.56 8.89
N LYS A 171 -0.04 23.99 10.15
CA LYS A 171 -0.79 25.14 10.65
C LYS A 171 -0.36 26.42 9.92
N GLY A 172 -1.35 27.18 9.43
CA GLY A 172 -1.17 28.41 8.67
C GLY A 172 -0.61 28.21 7.27
N LYS A 173 -0.44 26.96 6.81
CA LYS A 173 0.11 26.64 5.48
C LYS A 173 -1.00 26.34 4.48
N VAL A 174 -0.71 26.60 3.21
CA VAL A 174 -1.57 26.21 2.09
C VAL A 174 -1.23 24.79 1.66
N ILE A 175 -2.14 23.87 1.92
CA ILE A 175 -1.99 22.44 1.59
C ILE A 175 -2.83 22.14 0.36
N ALA A 176 -2.15 21.81 -0.73
CA ALA A 176 -2.77 21.49 -2.00
C ALA A 176 -2.99 20.00 -2.19
N TYR A 177 -3.98 19.68 -3.03
CA TYR A 177 -4.29 18.33 -3.52
C TYR A 177 -4.82 18.40 -4.96
N LEU A 178 -4.60 17.34 -5.73
CA LEU A 178 -5.18 17.20 -7.08
C LEU A 178 -6.36 16.23 -7.09
N PHE A 179 -6.22 15.11 -6.38
CA PHE A 179 -7.14 13.98 -6.45
C PHE A 179 -7.82 13.68 -5.12
N MET A 180 -8.88 12.88 -5.15
CA MET A 180 -9.62 12.45 -3.97
C MET A 180 -8.76 11.65 -2.99
N SER A 181 -7.87 10.79 -3.48
CA SER A 181 -6.92 10.06 -2.60
C SER A 181 -5.93 10.98 -1.89
N ASP A 182 -5.48 12.04 -2.56
CA ASP A 182 -4.64 13.07 -1.96
C ASP A 182 -5.39 13.75 -0.81
N TYR A 183 -6.67 14.08 -1.03
CA TYR A 183 -7.55 14.70 -0.05
C TYR A 183 -7.84 13.80 1.16
N LEU A 184 -8.11 12.51 0.93
CA LEU A 184 -8.29 11.52 2.01
C LEU A 184 -7.03 11.37 2.85
N PHE A 185 -5.86 11.29 2.21
CA PHE A 185 -4.58 11.23 2.90
C PHE A 185 -4.33 12.47 3.78
N ILE A 186 -4.62 13.66 3.26
CA ILE A 186 -4.49 14.92 4.02
C ILE A 186 -5.43 14.96 5.22
N GLN A 187 -6.68 14.51 5.08
CA GLN A 187 -7.60 14.43 6.21
C GLN A 187 -7.11 13.45 7.28
N ALA A 188 -6.56 12.30 6.87
CA ALA A 188 -5.96 11.35 7.80
C ALA A 188 -4.76 11.96 8.54
N LEU A 189 -3.96 12.80 7.88
CA LEU A 189 -2.85 13.53 8.50
C LEU A 189 -3.36 14.56 9.53
N ILE A 190 -4.33 15.41 9.15
CA ILE A 190 -4.94 16.43 10.03
C ILE A 190 -5.53 15.77 11.28
N LYS A 191 -6.35 14.74 11.10
CA LYS A 191 -7.00 14.01 12.20
C LYS A 191 -5.99 13.21 13.04
N GLY A 192 -5.02 12.56 12.41
CA GLY A 192 -3.96 11.80 13.09
C GLY A 192 -3.13 12.63 14.06
N TYR A 193 -2.92 13.91 13.72
CA TYR A 193 -2.14 14.85 14.52
C TYR A 193 -2.98 15.83 15.35
N ASN A 194 -4.30 15.65 15.40
CA ASN A 194 -5.22 16.54 16.11
C ASN A 194 -5.03 18.02 15.73
N ILE A 195 -4.85 18.26 14.43
CA ILE A 195 -4.69 19.61 13.88
C ILE A 195 -6.09 20.18 13.65
N ASP A 196 -6.33 21.41 14.11
CA ASP A 196 -7.58 22.10 13.80
C ASP A 196 -7.64 22.39 12.30
N ILE A 197 -8.68 21.88 11.64
CA ILE A 197 -8.88 22.09 10.20
C ILE A 197 -9.04 23.58 9.86
N ASN A 198 -9.53 24.41 10.79
CA ASN A 198 -9.67 25.85 10.61
C ASN A 198 -8.31 26.57 10.53
N ASP A 199 -7.26 25.94 11.05
CA ASP A 199 -5.89 26.43 11.01
C ASP A 199 -5.15 25.96 9.74
N VAL A 200 -5.81 25.23 8.82
CA VAL A 200 -5.20 24.66 7.61
C VAL A 200 -5.92 25.14 6.37
N TYR A 201 -5.19 25.73 5.41
CA TYR A 201 -5.77 26.21 4.16
C TYR A 201 -5.70 25.11 3.09
N LEU A 202 -6.76 24.32 2.98
CA LEU A 202 -6.88 23.31 1.93
C LEU A 202 -7.21 23.97 0.58
N LYS A 203 -6.49 23.57 -0.48
CA LYS A 203 -6.69 24.11 -1.83
C LYS A 203 -6.65 23.01 -2.89
N LYS A 204 -7.79 22.73 -3.52
CA LYS A 204 -7.83 21.91 -4.73
C LYS A 204 -7.12 22.65 -5.87
N ILE A 205 -6.17 21.99 -6.52
CA ILE A 205 -5.46 22.51 -7.69
C ILE A 205 -5.65 21.58 -8.89
N THR A 206 -5.37 22.10 -10.07
CA THR A 206 -5.45 21.40 -11.35
C THR A 206 -4.08 21.36 -12.03
N PHE A 207 -3.96 20.57 -13.09
CA PHE A 207 -2.74 20.54 -13.91
C PHE A 207 -2.37 21.92 -14.48
N ALA A 208 -3.36 22.79 -14.75
CA ALA A 208 -3.12 24.14 -15.27
C ALA A 208 -2.45 25.05 -14.24
N ASP A 209 -2.66 24.83 -12.94
CA ASP A 209 -2.09 25.65 -11.88
C ASP A 209 -0.56 25.52 -11.79
N PHE A 210 0.00 24.42 -12.30
CA PHE A 210 1.46 24.21 -12.37
C PHE A 210 2.16 25.13 -13.40
N ALA A 211 1.41 25.71 -14.34
CA ALA A 211 1.94 26.72 -15.26
C ALA A 211 2.20 28.07 -14.56
N ASN A 212 1.63 28.28 -13.35
CA ASN A 212 1.83 29.48 -12.58
C ASN A 212 3.25 29.55 -12.02
N THR A 213 3.92 30.69 -12.20
CA THR A 213 5.26 30.93 -11.66
C THR A 213 5.25 31.40 -10.21
N ASN A 214 4.10 31.84 -9.70
CA ASN A 214 3.93 32.24 -8.31
C ASN A 214 3.72 31.02 -7.41
N LYS A 215 4.15 31.15 -6.14
CA LYS A 215 3.90 30.16 -5.09
C LYS A 215 2.39 30.05 -4.83
N ILE A 216 1.80 28.92 -5.21
CA ILE A 216 0.36 28.64 -5.06
C ILE A 216 0.01 27.73 -3.88
N PHE A 217 0.99 27.03 -3.31
CA PHE A 217 0.87 26.16 -2.13
C PHE A 217 2.19 26.08 -1.36
N ASP A 218 2.14 25.69 -0.09
CA ASP A 218 3.32 25.33 0.70
C ASP A 218 3.71 23.87 0.49
N PHE A 219 2.72 22.99 0.61
CA PHE A 219 2.85 21.56 0.39
C PHE A 219 1.76 21.04 -0.53
N LEU A 220 2.14 20.14 -1.43
CA LEU A 220 1.21 19.31 -2.18
C LEU A 220 1.49 17.85 -1.80
N PHE A 221 0.52 17.20 -1.17
CA PHE A 221 0.57 15.76 -0.96
C PHE A 221 -0.08 15.08 -2.15
N THR A 222 0.61 14.12 -2.77
CA THR A 222 0.01 13.43 -3.91
C THR A 222 0.44 11.98 -4.03
N TYR A 223 -0.50 11.14 -4.44
CA TYR A 223 -0.29 9.74 -4.76
C TYR A 223 0.25 9.57 -6.18
N MET A 224 1.37 8.87 -6.31
CA MET A 224 2.10 8.71 -7.56
C MET A 224 2.48 7.26 -7.81
N VAL A 225 2.04 6.71 -8.95
CA VAL A 225 2.43 5.37 -9.41
C VAL A 225 3.77 5.46 -10.13
N ILE A 226 4.72 4.58 -9.77
CA ILE A 226 6.05 4.56 -10.38
C ILE A 226 5.93 4.22 -11.87
N ASP A 227 6.75 4.86 -12.72
CA ASP A 227 6.74 4.76 -14.19
C ASP A 227 5.50 5.36 -14.89
N SER A 228 4.57 5.95 -14.16
CA SER A 228 3.34 6.51 -14.73
C SER A 228 3.57 7.82 -15.50
N GLU A 229 2.65 8.20 -16.38
CA GLU A 229 2.64 9.54 -16.98
C GLU A 229 2.55 10.64 -15.91
N TYR A 230 1.87 10.37 -14.79
CA TYR A 230 1.75 11.32 -13.69
C TYR A 230 3.10 11.58 -13.00
N MET A 231 3.90 10.55 -12.75
CA MET A 231 5.25 10.71 -12.23
C MET A 231 6.10 11.59 -13.15
N ASN A 232 6.00 11.38 -14.47
CA ASN A 232 6.72 12.21 -15.44
C ASN A 232 6.25 13.66 -15.43
N PHE A 233 4.94 13.87 -15.35
CA PHE A 233 4.37 15.22 -15.22
C PHE A 233 4.94 15.92 -13.99
N ILE A 234 4.87 15.27 -12.82
CA ILE A 234 5.32 15.82 -11.53
C ILE A 234 6.83 16.08 -11.51
N CYS A 235 7.65 15.16 -12.01
CA CYS A 235 9.10 15.34 -12.10
C CYS A 235 9.52 16.45 -13.08
N GLY A 236 8.67 16.81 -14.03
CA GLY A 236 8.89 17.94 -14.93
C GLY A 236 8.54 19.31 -14.32
N GLN A 237 7.96 19.35 -13.11
CA GLN A 237 7.56 20.59 -12.47
C GLN A 237 8.68 21.23 -11.65
N ARG A 238 8.59 22.54 -11.43
CA ARG A 238 9.58 23.33 -10.68
C ARG A 238 9.38 23.22 -9.16
N TYR A 239 9.14 22.02 -8.66
CA TYR A 239 8.90 21.74 -7.25
C TYR A 239 9.80 20.60 -6.77
N TYR A 240 10.30 20.71 -5.54
CA TYR A 240 11.05 19.63 -4.92
C TYR A 240 10.11 18.50 -4.49
N ILE A 241 10.43 17.28 -4.91
CA ILE A 241 9.72 16.05 -4.54
C ILE A 241 10.42 15.45 -3.33
N ASN A 242 9.72 15.47 -2.21
CA ASN A 242 10.20 15.02 -0.92
C ASN A 242 9.39 13.80 -0.45
N GLY A 243 10.01 12.94 0.34
CA GLY A 243 9.25 12.01 1.16
C GLY A 243 8.76 12.68 2.43
N ILE A 244 7.95 11.95 3.18
CA ILE A 244 7.26 12.45 4.36
C ILE A 244 8.15 12.21 5.59
N LYS A 245 8.59 13.26 6.27
CA LYS A 245 9.42 13.19 7.47
C LYS A 245 8.61 13.47 8.73
N ASP A 246 9.08 12.92 9.85
CA ASP A 246 8.52 13.08 11.19
C ASP A 246 7.03 12.73 11.30
N VAL A 247 6.54 11.91 10.37
CA VAL A 247 5.17 11.42 10.35
C VAL A 247 5.14 9.98 10.87
N ASP A 248 4.39 9.78 11.96
CA ASP A 248 4.05 8.47 12.49
C ASP A 248 2.88 7.90 11.68
N ILE A 249 3.20 6.94 10.83
CA ILE A 249 2.23 6.28 9.96
C ILE A 249 1.12 5.54 10.74
N HIS A 250 1.34 5.13 11.99
CA HIS A 250 0.31 4.48 12.79
C HIS A 250 -0.81 5.47 13.14
N ARG A 251 -0.49 6.75 13.33
CA ARG A 251 -1.51 7.81 13.51
C ARG A 251 -2.38 7.97 12.27
N LEU A 252 -1.79 7.84 11.08
CA LEU A 252 -2.52 7.90 9.82
C LEU A 252 -3.38 6.65 9.62
N LYS A 253 -2.83 5.46 9.89
CA LYS A 253 -3.53 4.17 9.78
C LYS A 253 -4.78 4.08 10.66
N ALA A 254 -4.84 4.82 11.77
CA ALA A 254 -6.02 4.92 12.63
C ALA A 254 -7.26 5.53 11.91
N TYR A 255 -7.03 6.28 10.83
CA TYR A 255 -8.06 6.89 9.99
C TYR A 255 -8.05 6.33 8.56
N TYR A 256 -6.91 5.86 8.08
CA TYR A 256 -6.66 5.45 6.70
C TYR A 256 -5.76 4.20 6.65
N PRO A 257 -6.31 3.00 6.89
CA PRO A 257 -5.53 1.79 7.19
C PRO A 257 -4.87 1.13 5.98
N PHE A 258 -5.22 1.52 4.75
CA PHE A 258 -4.79 0.86 3.51
C PHE A 258 -3.41 1.30 3.00
N ILE A 259 -2.65 2.04 3.82
CA ILE A 259 -1.26 2.43 3.53
C ILE A 259 -0.27 1.50 4.21
N LYS A 260 0.83 1.23 3.51
CA LYS A 260 1.96 0.45 4.03
C LYS A 260 3.15 1.36 4.29
N GLU A 261 3.92 0.98 5.29
CA GLU A 261 5.12 1.70 5.70
C GLU A 261 6.26 1.35 4.75
N ASN A 262 6.98 2.37 4.33
CA ASN A 262 8.12 2.20 3.45
C ASN A 262 9.06 3.38 3.65
N TYR A 263 10.27 3.08 4.10
CA TYR A 263 11.29 4.07 4.39
C TYR A 263 12.38 4.00 3.33
N ASN A 264 12.34 4.93 2.38
CA ASN A 264 13.29 4.99 1.29
C ASN A 264 13.53 6.43 0.85
N THR A 265 14.27 6.64 -0.22
CA THR A 265 14.48 7.95 -0.84
C THR A 265 13.58 8.08 -2.07
N VAL A 266 13.10 9.28 -2.37
CA VAL A 266 12.40 9.51 -3.65
C VAL A 266 13.36 9.23 -4.81
N LYS A 267 14.64 9.60 -4.65
CA LYS A 267 15.69 9.31 -5.62
C LYS A 267 15.81 7.82 -5.97
N TYR A 268 15.71 6.92 -4.99
CA TYR A 268 15.73 5.48 -5.24
C TYR A 268 14.65 5.03 -6.23
N TYR A 269 13.40 5.49 -6.04
CA TYR A 269 12.30 5.16 -6.95
C TYR A 269 12.47 5.79 -8.32
N TYR A 270 12.97 7.03 -8.36
CA TYR A 270 13.23 7.73 -9.62
C TYR A 270 14.33 7.05 -10.44
N SER A 271 15.47 6.75 -9.82
CA SER A 271 16.62 6.11 -10.48
C SER A 271 16.34 4.67 -10.94
N ASN A 272 15.46 3.95 -10.25
CA ASN A 272 15.08 2.58 -10.62
C ASN A 272 13.86 2.50 -11.56
N SER A 273 13.31 3.64 -11.98
CA SER A 273 12.20 3.69 -12.95
C SER A 273 12.66 3.21 -14.34
N LYS A 274 11.79 2.54 -15.09
CA LYS A 274 12.11 2.01 -16.44
C LYS A 274 12.55 3.11 -17.41
N LYS A 275 12.10 4.35 -17.20
CA LYS A 275 12.53 5.52 -18.00
C LYS A 275 13.96 5.98 -17.73
N ALA A 276 14.52 5.72 -16.54
CA ALA A 276 15.95 5.91 -16.31
C ALA A 276 16.82 4.93 -17.13
N ASN A 277 16.26 3.78 -17.53
CA ASN A 277 16.96 2.71 -18.25
C ASN A 277 16.68 2.64 -19.77
N ILE A 278 15.53 3.14 -20.26
CA ILE A 278 15.22 3.19 -21.70
C ILE A 278 16.04 4.27 -22.41
N ASP A 279 16.47 5.28 -21.67
CA ASP A 279 17.22 6.40 -22.20
C ASP A 279 18.70 6.03 -22.49
N ILE A 280 19.12 4.77 -22.41
CA ILE A 280 20.51 4.34 -22.67
C ILE A 280 20.81 4.15 -24.18
N GLU A 281 19.82 3.86 -25.03
CA GLU A 281 20.06 3.69 -26.48
C GLU A 281 20.00 5.00 -27.28
N ASP A 282 19.36 6.06 -26.75
CA ASP A 282 19.35 7.41 -27.33
C ASP A 282 20.48 8.33 -26.81
N LEU A 283 21.46 7.76 -26.09
CA LEU A 283 22.57 8.46 -25.38
C LEU A 283 23.56 9.25 -26.24
N LEU A 284 23.31 9.47 -27.53
CA LEU A 284 24.22 10.22 -28.40
C LEU A 284 23.89 11.71 -28.55
N ASN A 285 22.80 12.23 -27.98
CA ASN A 285 22.48 13.66 -28.04
C ASN A 285 22.20 14.30 -26.67
N LYS A 286 23.30 14.78 -26.07
CA LYS A 286 23.52 16.00 -25.27
C LYS A 286 22.49 16.49 -24.21
N ASP A 287 23.07 16.66 -23.02
CA ASP A 287 22.91 17.75 -22.04
C ASP A 287 21.68 17.91 -21.14
N ASP A 288 20.49 17.36 -21.46
CA ASP A 288 19.30 17.69 -20.65
C ASP A 288 19.02 16.79 -19.43
N ARG A 289 19.69 15.64 -19.31
CA ARG A 289 19.45 14.68 -18.21
C ARG A 289 19.93 15.13 -16.83
N LYS A 290 20.74 16.19 -16.73
CA LYS A 290 21.24 16.68 -15.42
C LYS A 290 20.29 17.63 -14.68
N ASN A 291 19.22 18.12 -15.31
CA ASN A 291 18.37 19.14 -14.69
C ASN A 291 17.22 18.58 -13.84
N ASN A 292 16.68 17.39 -14.13
CA ASN A 292 15.53 16.86 -13.40
C ASN A 292 15.90 16.20 -12.05
N ASP A 293 17.14 15.76 -11.89
CA ASP A 293 17.66 15.21 -10.63
C ASP A 293 17.74 16.27 -9.50
N VAL A 294 17.75 17.56 -9.85
CA VAL A 294 17.92 18.67 -8.90
C VAL A 294 16.74 18.76 -7.93
N TYR A 295 15.54 18.39 -8.38
CA TYR A 295 14.32 18.54 -7.61
C TYR A 295 13.91 17.26 -6.86
N VAL A 296 14.66 16.16 -6.98
CA VAL A 296 14.32 14.89 -6.33
C VAL A 296 15.12 14.70 -5.04
N SER A 297 14.43 14.54 -3.91
CA SER A 297 15.08 14.37 -2.62
C SER A 297 15.80 13.03 -2.50
N SER A 298 17.06 13.09 -2.05
CA SER A 298 17.90 11.94 -1.68
C SER A 298 17.81 11.59 -0.19
N VAL A 299 16.91 12.24 0.57
CA VAL A 299 16.81 12.02 2.01
C VAL A 299 15.88 10.84 2.31
N LYS A 300 16.36 9.88 3.12
CA LYS A 300 15.55 8.75 3.56
C LYS A 300 14.40 9.25 4.42
N SER A 301 13.19 8.90 4.04
CA SER A 301 11.94 9.40 4.65
C SER A 301 10.82 8.39 4.45
N LEU A 302 9.68 8.59 5.12
CA LEU A 302 8.50 7.77 4.93
C LEU A 302 7.88 8.06 3.55
N LEU A 303 7.60 7.00 2.80
CA LEU A 303 6.94 7.05 1.49
C LEU A 303 5.79 6.05 1.52
N PRO A 304 4.62 6.42 2.08
CA PRO A 304 3.51 5.49 2.26
C PRO A 304 3.12 4.84 0.93
N ILE A 305 3.05 3.51 0.90
CA ILE A 305 2.68 2.75 -0.29
C ILE A 305 1.18 2.43 -0.25
N MET A 306 0.52 2.56 -1.39
CA MET A 306 -0.88 2.17 -1.58
C MET A 306 -1.11 1.61 -2.98
N SER A 307 -2.07 0.69 -3.09
CA SER A 307 -2.66 0.27 -4.36
C SER A 307 -4.12 0.69 -4.42
N TYR A 308 -4.54 1.24 -5.57
CA TYR A 308 -5.95 1.45 -5.85
C TYR A 308 -6.70 0.12 -5.98
N SER A 309 -7.99 0.13 -5.64
CA SER A 309 -8.90 -0.99 -5.86
C SER A 309 -9.56 -0.89 -7.24
N ILE A 310 -9.53 -1.98 -7.99
CA ILE A 310 -10.26 -2.12 -9.26
C ILE A 310 -11.63 -2.69 -8.95
N VAL A 311 -12.69 -1.91 -9.22
CA VAL A 311 -14.08 -2.31 -9.00
C VAL A 311 -14.75 -2.59 -10.34
N SER A 312 -14.97 -3.87 -10.65
CA SER A 312 -15.69 -4.35 -11.84
C SER A 312 -17.12 -4.81 -11.50
N SER A 313 -17.34 -5.31 -10.29
CA SER A 313 -18.64 -5.67 -9.71
C SER A 313 -18.72 -5.23 -8.25
N ILE A 314 -19.92 -4.89 -7.79
CA ILE A 314 -20.18 -4.61 -6.36
C ILE A 314 -20.91 -5.83 -5.81
N GLU A 315 -20.17 -6.74 -5.19
CA GLU A 315 -20.76 -7.89 -4.52
C GLU A 315 -21.07 -7.55 -3.06
N ASN A 316 -22.23 -6.94 -2.83
CA ASN A 316 -22.86 -6.94 -1.51
C ASN A 316 -23.61 -8.26 -1.32
N PHE A 317 -22.94 -9.41 -1.45
CA PHE A 317 -23.56 -10.66 -1.03
C PHE A 317 -23.64 -10.64 0.49
N ILE A 318 -24.87 -10.43 0.99
CA ILE A 318 -25.29 -10.85 2.32
C ILE A 318 -25.11 -12.37 2.35
N THR A 319 -23.95 -12.85 2.75
CA THR A 319 -23.86 -14.19 3.35
C THR A 319 -24.28 -14.06 4.81
N ARG A 320 -25.57 -13.81 5.05
CA ARG A 320 -26.23 -14.37 6.24
C ARG A 320 -26.43 -15.84 5.96
N LEU A 321 -25.38 -16.59 6.22
CA LEU A 321 -25.42 -17.99 6.63
C LEU A 321 -24.21 -18.13 7.53
N GLU A 322 -24.37 -17.67 8.78
CA GLU A 322 -23.55 -18.19 9.87
C GLU A 322 -23.71 -19.71 9.82
N MET A 323 -22.60 -20.42 9.60
CA MET A 323 -22.60 -21.86 9.71
C MET A 323 -22.98 -22.23 11.14
N PRO A 324 -23.78 -23.28 11.36
CA PRO A 324 -24.05 -23.78 12.70
C PRO A 324 -22.73 -24.14 13.40
N GLU A 325 -22.70 -23.89 14.70
CA GLU A 325 -21.52 -23.96 15.58
C GLU A 325 -20.97 -25.39 15.80
N ASP A 326 -21.33 -26.34 14.94
CA ASP A 326 -21.13 -27.78 15.11
C ASP A 326 -20.27 -28.41 13.99
N TYR A 327 -19.33 -27.67 13.42
CA TYR A 327 -18.33 -28.25 12.52
C TYR A 327 -16.93 -27.76 12.87
N LEU A 328 -16.37 -28.37 13.92
CA LEU A 328 -15.00 -28.89 14.02
C LEU A 328 -14.76 -29.32 15.48
N GLU A 329 -15.11 -30.56 15.80
CA GLU A 329 -14.57 -31.21 16.99
C GLU A 329 -13.09 -31.60 16.77
N ALA A 330 -12.32 -31.33 17.82
CA ALA A 330 -11.10 -32.04 18.24
C ALA A 330 -9.85 -31.95 17.38
N ALA A 331 -9.02 -30.93 17.65
CA ALA A 331 -7.57 -31.10 17.69
C ALA A 331 -7.06 -30.70 19.08
N LYS A 332 -6.37 -31.66 19.70
CA LYS A 332 -5.93 -31.70 21.10
C LYS A 332 -4.91 -30.60 21.43
N GLU A 333 -4.96 -30.19 22.70
CA GLU A 333 -3.88 -29.55 23.43
C GLU A 333 -2.54 -30.24 23.21
N ASP A 334 -1.49 -29.42 23.03
CA ASP A 334 -0.15 -29.54 23.60
C ASP A 334 0.84 -28.85 22.64
N TYR A 335 1.21 -27.59 22.91
CA TYR A 335 2.54 -27.04 22.56
C TYR A 335 2.76 -25.66 23.19
N TYR A 336 2.72 -25.60 24.52
CA TYR A 336 3.38 -24.55 25.30
C TYR A 336 4.43 -25.23 26.18
N THR A 337 5.68 -25.22 25.76
CA THR A 337 6.89 -25.12 26.61
C THR A 337 8.13 -25.32 25.76
N SER A 338 8.68 -24.23 25.23
CA SER A 338 10.10 -24.11 24.97
C SER A 338 10.42 -22.64 24.72
N ASP A 339 10.49 -21.87 25.81
CA ASP A 339 11.41 -20.72 25.94
C ASP A 339 11.51 -20.18 27.38
N ILE A 340 11.37 -21.08 28.36
CA ILE A 340 11.89 -20.87 29.72
C ILE A 340 13.03 -21.86 29.95
N LYS A 341 14.10 -21.74 29.16
CA LYS A 341 15.41 -22.36 29.47
C LYS A 341 16.54 -21.58 28.79
N ALA A 342 16.72 -20.33 29.23
CA ALA A 342 17.96 -19.58 28.99
C ALA A 342 18.37 -18.68 30.18
N ILE A 343 17.90 -18.95 31.41
CA ILE A 343 18.39 -18.28 32.64
C ILE A 343 18.67 -19.30 33.76
N ALA A 344 18.99 -20.55 33.39
CA ALA A 344 19.41 -21.58 34.35
C ALA A 344 20.54 -22.39 33.73
N GLY A 345 21.71 -21.78 33.58
CA GLY A 345 22.84 -22.45 32.92
C GLY A 345 24.09 -21.61 32.70
N SER A 346 24.57 -20.90 33.72
CA SER A 346 26.02 -20.68 33.85
C SER A 346 26.38 -20.60 35.34
N GLY A 347 26.86 -21.71 35.87
CA GLY A 347 27.54 -21.71 37.15
C GLY A 347 28.89 -21.01 36.99
N ALA A 348 29.05 -19.88 37.66
CA ALA A 348 30.35 -19.38 38.07
C ALA A 348 30.21 -18.82 39.49
N SER A 349 30.95 -19.45 40.40
CA SER A 349 31.01 -19.25 41.84
C SER A 349 31.33 -17.80 42.25
N GLY A 350 30.58 -17.28 43.22
CA GLY A 350 30.91 -16.06 43.94
C GLY A 350 29.97 -15.87 45.14
N THR A 351 30.48 -16.16 46.33
CA THR A 351 29.82 -16.07 47.64
C THR A 351 29.33 -14.66 47.98
N GLY A 352 28.08 -14.51 48.44
CA GLY A 352 27.63 -13.31 49.16
C GLY A 352 26.12 -13.03 49.17
N SER A 353 25.40 -13.63 50.13
CA SER A 353 24.10 -13.22 50.71
C SER A 353 23.00 -12.66 49.78
N GLY A 354 22.14 -13.57 49.29
CA GLY A 354 20.94 -13.25 48.53
C GLY A 354 19.72 -12.91 49.39
N ALA A 355 19.10 -11.77 49.08
CA ALA A 355 17.72 -11.46 49.39
C ALA A 355 16.86 -11.76 48.15
N SER A 356 15.79 -12.53 48.37
CA SER A 356 14.67 -12.76 47.47
C SER A 356 14.05 -11.44 46.99
N GLY A 357 13.73 -11.31 45.69
CA GLY A 357 13.02 -10.13 45.18
C GLY A 357 12.61 -10.22 43.70
N THR A 358 11.31 -10.31 43.46
CA THR A 358 10.58 -10.08 42.20
C THR A 358 10.68 -8.61 41.74
N GLY A 359 11.87 -8.18 41.31
CA GLY A 359 12.11 -6.83 40.80
C GLY A 359 12.58 -6.82 39.36
N GLY A 360 11.81 -6.21 38.46
CA GLY A 360 12.24 -6.01 37.07
C GLY A 360 13.54 -5.23 36.96
N TYR A 361 14.45 -5.71 36.11
CA TYR A 361 15.78 -5.12 35.94
C TYR A 361 15.66 -3.73 35.30
N TYR A 362 16.22 -2.72 35.98
CA TYR A 362 16.38 -1.40 35.40
C TYR A 362 17.46 -1.43 34.31
N GLY A 363 17.28 -0.60 33.30
CA GLY A 363 18.29 -0.41 32.25
C GLY A 363 18.25 0.98 31.67
N CYS A 364 19.23 1.26 30.81
CA CYS A 364 19.28 2.52 30.09
C CYS A 364 18.51 2.42 28.77
N TYR A 365 17.41 3.17 28.65
CA TYR A 365 16.72 3.37 27.39
C TYR A 365 17.58 4.25 26.47
N GLY A 366 17.60 3.96 25.17
CA GLY A 366 18.40 4.69 24.19
C GLY A 366 19.85 4.22 24.04
N ASN A 367 20.43 3.53 25.04
CA ASN A 367 21.72 2.86 24.91
C ASN A 367 21.85 1.70 25.92
N SER A 368 21.81 0.46 25.43
CA SER A 368 21.88 -0.75 26.28
C SER A 368 23.27 -1.04 26.87
N GLU A 369 24.32 -0.37 26.42
CA GLU A 369 25.68 -0.57 26.92
C GLU A 369 25.90 0.13 28.27
N ILE A 370 25.13 1.19 28.55
CA ILE A 370 25.20 1.94 29.79
C ILE A 370 24.52 1.14 30.91
N LYS A 371 25.33 0.74 31.91
CA LYS A 371 24.88 -0.04 33.08
C LYS A 371 24.63 0.81 34.32
N GLY A 372 24.97 2.10 34.28
CA GLY A 372 24.83 3.03 35.39
C GLY A 372 23.68 4.02 35.21
N LYS A 373 22.85 4.18 36.25
CA LYS A 373 21.76 5.19 36.27
C LYS A 373 22.25 6.61 36.03
N PHE A 374 23.34 7.00 36.70
CA PHE A 374 23.88 8.35 36.60
C PHE A 374 24.35 8.67 35.17
N GLU A 375 25.14 7.77 34.59
CA GLU A 375 25.59 7.92 33.21
C GLU A 375 24.40 7.94 32.26
N CYS A 376 23.38 7.09 32.45
CA CYS A 376 22.21 7.06 31.60
C CYS A 376 21.38 8.34 31.65
N ASP A 377 21.07 8.83 32.84
CA ASP A 377 20.26 10.04 33.05
C ASP A 377 21.03 11.34 32.72
N SER A 378 22.36 11.27 32.54
CA SER A 378 23.20 12.42 32.19
C SER A 378 22.98 12.87 30.75
N TYR A 379 22.97 14.19 30.51
CA TYR A 379 23.02 14.79 29.17
C TYR A 379 24.40 14.69 28.51
N TYR A 380 25.43 14.30 29.27
CA TYR A 380 26.83 14.25 28.84
C TYR A 380 27.39 12.83 28.99
N ASN A 381 28.31 12.47 28.10
CA ASN A 381 29.17 11.30 28.23
C ASN A 381 30.16 11.47 29.39
N ILE A 382 30.86 10.39 29.76
CA ILE A 382 31.87 10.41 30.84
C ILE A 382 33.00 11.42 30.56
N ASP A 383 33.33 11.66 29.29
CA ASP A 383 34.33 12.64 28.86
C ASP A 383 33.84 14.10 28.87
N GLY A 384 32.59 14.34 29.30
CA GLY A 384 31.98 15.67 29.37
C GLY A 384 31.40 16.17 28.04
N THR A 385 31.47 15.40 26.96
CA THR A 385 30.84 15.76 25.68
C THR A 385 29.32 15.55 25.74
N PRO A 386 28.51 16.41 25.08
CA PRO A 386 27.06 16.21 25.02
C PRO A 386 26.70 14.90 24.30
N LYS A 387 25.70 14.18 24.79
CA LYS A 387 25.17 13.01 24.10
C LYS A 387 24.42 13.45 22.84
N THR A 388 24.63 12.71 21.75
CA THR A 388 23.88 12.86 20.49
C THR A 388 22.57 12.08 20.48
N TYR A 389 22.28 11.34 21.55
CA TYR A 389 21.11 10.49 21.69
C TYR A 389 20.43 10.72 23.03
N TYR A 390 19.10 10.57 23.04
CA TYR A 390 18.32 10.60 24.26
C TYR A 390 18.50 9.28 25.02
N SER A 391 18.73 9.36 26.33
CA SER A 391 18.77 8.20 27.21
C SER A 391 18.07 8.46 28.52
N LEU A 392 17.48 7.41 29.10
CA LEU A 392 16.73 7.50 30.36
C LEU A 392 16.84 6.19 31.12
N TRP A 393 17.19 6.27 32.40
CA TRP A 393 17.17 5.10 33.27
C TRP A 393 15.72 4.77 33.63
N ASP A 394 15.29 3.58 33.22
CA ASP A 394 13.90 3.17 33.38
C ASP A 394 13.77 1.67 33.66
N LYS A 395 12.71 1.30 34.38
CA LYS A 395 12.43 -0.10 34.72
C LYS A 395 11.87 -0.80 33.49
N ARG A 396 12.41 -1.98 33.15
CA ARG A 396 11.78 -2.86 32.15
C ARG A 396 10.55 -3.52 32.75
N CYS A 397 9.49 -3.67 31.97
CA CYS A 397 8.37 -4.51 32.35
C CYS A 397 8.81 -5.98 32.35
N VAL A 398 8.26 -6.77 33.26
CA VAL A 398 8.47 -8.23 33.36
C VAL A 398 7.15 -8.95 33.24
N ALA A 399 6.07 -8.34 33.73
CA ALA A 399 4.71 -8.81 33.57
C ALA A 399 3.87 -7.76 32.83
N ASP A 400 2.79 -8.19 32.19
CA ASP A 400 1.88 -7.31 31.49
C ASP A 400 1.29 -6.24 32.43
N GLU A 401 1.05 -6.61 33.68
CA GLU A 401 0.50 -5.74 34.72
C GLU A 401 1.46 -4.63 35.16
N ASP A 402 2.75 -4.71 34.80
CA ASP A 402 3.68 -3.58 34.96
C ASP A 402 3.33 -2.42 34.02
N CYS A 403 2.49 -2.66 32.99
CA CYS A 403 2.21 -1.71 31.93
C CYS A 403 0.89 -0.95 32.14
N PRO A 404 0.91 0.39 31.97
CA PRO A 404 -0.19 1.27 32.35
C PRO A 404 -1.43 1.13 31.45
N TYR A 405 -1.29 0.56 30.26
CA TYR A 405 -2.38 0.38 29.29
C TYR A 405 -2.81 -1.08 29.14
N TYR A 406 -2.29 -1.99 29.96
CA TYR A 406 -2.62 -3.41 29.84
C TYR A 406 -4.11 -3.64 30.05
N LYS A 407 -4.76 -4.26 29.06
CA LYS A 407 -6.21 -4.53 29.02
C LYS A 407 -7.07 -3.28 29.24
N ALA A 408 -6.56 -2.11 28.87
CA ALA A 408 -7.33 -0.87 28.93
C ALA A 408 -8.56 -0.92 28.00
N ASN A 409 -8.41 -1.55 26.83
CA ASN A 409 -9.52 -1.87 25.94
C ASN A 409 -10.32 -3.04 26.54
N THR A 410 -11.61 -2.81 26.79
CA THR A 410 -12.49 -3.80 27.46
C THR A 410 -13.67 -4.24 26.60
N ASN A 411 -13.74 -3.74 25.37
CA ASN A 411 -14.75 -4.02 24.36
C ASN A 411 -14.55 -5.36 23.63
N TYR A 412 -13.38 -6.00 23.76
CA TYR A 412 -13.09 -7.33 23.21
C TYR A 412 -12.04 -8.04 24.06
N PRO A 413 -11.99 -9.39 24.08
CA PRO A 413 -10.90 -10.12 24.69
C PRO A 413 -9.57 -9.77 24.01
N ASN A 414 -8.62 -9.23 24.76
CA ASN A 414 -7.32 -8.84 24.24
C ASN A 414 -6.25 -8.83 25.34
N ASN A 415 -4.99 -8.78 24.93
CA ASN A 415 -3.83 -8.58 25.80
C ASN A 415 -3.05 -7.30 25.40
N ARG A 416 -3.74 -6.31 24.82
CA ARG A 416 -3.10 -5.07 24.35
C ARG A 416 -2.63 -4.23 25.53
N GLY A 417 -1.60 -3.43 25.29
CA GLY A 417 -1.00 -2.54 26.28
C GLY A 417 -0.12 -3.24 27.31
N GLY A 418 0.17 -4.53 27.10
CA GLY A 418 1.00 -5.37 27.96
C GLY A 418 2.50 -5.21 27.72
N CYS A 419 3.28 -6.13 28.28
CA CYS A 419 4.72 -6.14 28.17
C CYS A 419 5.16 -6.87 26.90
N ILE A 420 5.79 -6.14 25.98
CA ILE A 420 6.30 -6.69 24.72
C ILE A 420 7.79 -7.02 24.82
N ASN A 421 8.27 -7.76 23.81
CA ASN A 421 9.65 -8.21 23.70
C ASN A 421 10.65 -7.06 23.93
N GLY A 422 11.66 -7.33 24.75
CA GLY A 422 12.65 -6.33 25.18
C GLY A 422 12.27 -5.58 26.46
N GLY A 423 11.16 -5.92 27.11
CA GLY A 423 10.75 -5.33 28.38
C GLY A 423 10.17 -3.92 28.23
N PHE A 424 9.53 -3.64 27.09
CA PHE A 424 8.84 -2.40 26.80
C PHE A 424 7.34 -2.57 27.02
N CYS A 425 6.66 -1.54 27.52
CA CYS A 425 5.20 -1.53 27.47
C CYS A 425 4.72 -1.17 26.08
N GLU A 426 3.72 -1.90 25.58
CA GLU A 426 2.96 -1.49 24.40
C GLU A 426 2.14 -0.24 24.75
N PHE A 427 2.33 0.85 24.00
CA PHE A 427 1.59 2.08 24.21
C PHE A 427 0.58 2.28 23.08
N PRO A 428 -0.60 2.86 23.37
CA PRO A 428 -1.49 3.36 22.33
C PRO A 428 -0.81 4.28 21.33
N VAL A 429 -1.29 4.23 20.09
CA VAL A 429 -0.89 5.13 19.01
C VAL A 429 -1.14 6.58 19.46
N GLY A 430 -0.17 7.44 19.18
CA GLY A 430 -0.19 8.85 19.55
C GLY A 430 0.64 9.18 20.79
N ILE A 431 0.90 8.21 21.68
CA ILE A 431 1.71 8.42 22.89
C ILE A 431 3.20 8.54 22.55
N LYS A 432 3.87 9.51 23.15
CA LYS A 432 5.33 9.64 23.06
C LYS A 432 6.00 8.76 24.11
N ARG A 433 6.72 7.74 23.67
CA ARG A 433 7.58 6.92 24.53
C ARG A 433 8.75 7.75 25.06
N LEU A 434 8.98 7.68 26.38
CA LEU A 434 10.14 8.28 27.04
C LEU A 434 11.11 7.23 27.60
N GLY A 435 10.67 5.98 27.75
CA GLY A 435 11.45 4.88 28.29
C GLY A 435 10.83 3.52 27.99
N PHE A 436 11.23 2.51 28.76
CA PHE A 436 10.66 1.16 28.71
C PHE A 436 9.19 1.17 29.17
N THR A 437 8.91 1.84 30.28
CA THR A 437 7.57 1.98 30.91
C THR A 437 7.12 3.44 31.01
N LYS A 438 8.03 4.40 30.88
CA LYS A 438 7.71 5.85 30.92
C LYS A 438 7.24 6.39 29.58
N TYR A 439 6.27 7.29 29.64
CA TYR A 439 5.61 7.89 28.49
C TYR A 439 5.13 9.32 28.76
N ASN A 440 4.77 10.03 27.70
CA ASN A 440 4.07 11.31 27.75
C ASN A 440 2.79 11.19 26.91
N ASP A 441 1.65 11.44 27.54
CA ASP A 441 0.29 11.35 26.98
C ASP A 441 -0.40 12.73 26.86
N LYS A 442 0.35 13.82 26.97
CA LYS A 442 -0.19 15.19 26.97
C LYS A 442 -0.10 15.84 25.59
N ASN A 443 -1.01 16.78 25.33
CA ASN A 443 -1.07 17.61 24.12
C ASN A 443 -1.12 16.76 22.83
N LEU A 444 -0.18 16.95 21.90
CA LEU A 444 -0.04 16.15 20.68
C LEU A 444 0.23 14.67 20.95
N ASN A 445 0.67 14.32 22.17
CA ASN A 445 0.96 12.94 22.54
C ASN A 445 -0.23 12.22 23.18
N LYS A 446 -1.44 12.78 23.11
CA LYS A 446 -2.64 12.09 23.60
C LYS A 446 -2.87 10.78 22.84
N PRO A 447 -3.26 9.70 23.53
CA PRO A 447 -3.58 8.43 22.87
C PRO A 447 -4.79 8.60 21.94
N LEU A 448 -4.68 8.04 20.74
CA LEU A 448 -5.80 7.90 19.82
C LEU A 448 -6.74 6.79 20.29
N CYS A 449 -8.02 6.94 19.98
CA CYS A 449 -9.07 6.14 20.59
C CYS A 449 -10.34 6.14 19.75
N TYR A 450 -11.02 4.99 19.58
CA TYR A 450 -12.20 4.85 18.73
C TYR A 450 -13.49 5.39 19.34
N ASN A 451 -13.53 5.56 20.67
CA ASN A 451 -14.72 5.97 21.41
C ASN A 451 -14.49 7.14 22.37
N CYS A 452 -13.30 7.74 22.31
CA CYS A 452 -12.99 8.95 23.05
C CYS A 452 -13.54 10.09 22.21
N ASN A 453 -14.73 10.56 22.55
CA ASN A 453 -15.30 11.72 21.87
C ASN A 453 -14.37 12.91 22.06
N ASP A 454 -13.80 13.37 20.95
CA ASP A 454 -13.32 14.73 20.83
C ASP A 454 -14.57 15.62 20.73
N GLU A 455 -14.83 16.42 21.77
CA GLU A 455 -15.87 17.45 21.83
C GLU A 455 -17.34 16.98 21.92
N VAL A 456 -17.81 16.74 23.15
CA VAL A 456 -19.15 17.23 23.55
C VAL A 456 -18.99 18.05 24.82
N ALA A 457 -19.05 19.36 24.63
CA ALA A 457 -19.42 20.32 25.66
C ALA A 457 -20.86 20.03 26.14
N GLY A 458 -21.09 20.17 27.44
CA GLY A 458 -22.44 20.25 27.99
C GLY A 458 -22.88 19.01 28.76
N ALA A 459 -23.25 19.26 30.01
CA ALA A 459 -24.00 18.42 30.94
C ALA A 459 -24.63 17.13 30.37
N ASN A 460 -24.33 16.02 31.06
CA ASN A 460 -24.92 14.68 30.93
C ASN A 460 -24.21 13.73 29.95
N ALA A 461 -22.91 13.48 30.19
CA ALA A 461 -22.27 12.26 29.72
C ALA A 461 -22.62 11.11 30.69
N ASP A 462 -23.72 10.42 30.39
CA ASP A 462 -24.06 9.15 31.03
C ASP A 462 -22.87 8.18 30.97
N ALA A 463 -22.43 7.72 32.15
CA ALA A 463 -21.39 6.73 32.40
C ALA A 463 -20.13 6.82 31.51
N LYS A 464 -19.01 7.32 32.06
CA LYS A 464 -17.65 7.28 31.46
C LYS A 464 -17.44 5.96 30.69
N LYS A 465 -17.61 5.98 29.36
CA LYS A 465 -17.27 4.83 28.52
C LYS A 465 -15.79 4.56 28.72
N LYS A 466 -15.44 3.29 29.01
CA LYS A 466 -14.04 2.91 29.11
C LYS A 466 -13.36 3.19 27.76
N PRO A 467 -12.15 3.77 27.75
CA PRO A 467 -11.48 4.13 26.52
C PRO A 467 -11.16 2.88 25.69
N ASP A 468 -11.36 2.98 24.39
CA ASP A 468 -11.02 1.98 23.38
C ASP A 468 -9.87 2.54 22.55
N TYR A 469 -8.66 2.39 23.07
CA TYR A 469 -7.44 2.93 22.51
C TYR A 469 -7.05 2.25 21.21
N VAL A 470 -6.45 3.03 20.31
CA VAL A 470 -5.83 2.49 19.09
C VAL A 470 -4.44 2.00 19.43
N PHE A 471 -4.10 0.81 18.97
CA PHE A 471 -2.75 0.28 19.03
C PHE A 471 -2.20 -0.02 17.63
N GLU A 472 -0.92 -0.35 17.52
CA GLU A 472 -0.31 -0.70 16.23
C GLU A 472 -0.94 -1.99 15.66
N ASN A 473 -1.13 -2.09 14.34
CA ASN A 473 -1.72 -3.27 13.68
C ASN A 473 -3.13 -3.67 14.17
N ASP A 474 -3.88 -2.74 14.75
CA ASP A 474 -5.18 -3.01 15.37
C ASP A 474 -6.30 -3.30 14.36
N PHE A 475 -6.13 -2.90 13.09
CA PHE A 475 -7.12 -3.13 12.02
C PHE A 475 -7.56 -4.60 11.92
N ASN A 476 -6.62 -5.55 11.80
CA ASN A 476 -6.92 -6.97 11.60
C ASN A 476 -7.65 -7.59 12.81
N GLU A 477 -7.20 -7.27 14.02
CA GLU A 477 -7.84 -7.73 15.25
C GLU A 477 -9.27 -7.20 15.36
N ARG A 478 -9.49 -5.94 14.97
CA ARG A 478 -10.83 -5.33 15.01
C ARG A 478 -11.76 -5.89 13.96
N VAL A 479 -11.28 -6.19 12.75
CA VAL A 479 -12.05 -6.94 11.74
C VAL A 479 -12.51 -8.29 12.31
N LYS A 480 -11.58 -9.05 12.90
CA LYS A 480 -11.85 -10.35 13.53
C LYS A 480 -12.92 -10.26 14.63
N HIS A 481 -12.90 -9.19 15.42
CA HIS A 481 -13.86 -8.95 16.50
C HIS A 481 -15.10 -8.14 16.09
N LYS A 482 -15.30 -7.87 14.79
CA LYS A 482 -16.43 -7.08 14.25
C LYS A 482 -16.57 -5.70 14.91
N LEU A 483 -15.44 -5.03 15.17
CA LEU A 483 -15.35 -3.70 15.78
C LEU A 483 -15.09 -2.59 14.74
N ASN A 484 -15.25 -1.33 15.14
CA ASN A 484 -14.93 -0.16 14.30
C ASN A 484 -13.45 -0.16 13.92
N THR A 485 -13.09 -0.26 12.65
CA THR A 485 -11.69 -0.34 12.20
C THR A 485 -11.01 1.02 11.94
N ILE A 486 -11.76 2.12 12.07
CA ILE A 486 -11.29 3.51 12.01
C ILE A 486 -11.96 4.34 13.11
N ILE A 487 -11.30 5.41 13.56
CA ILE A 487 -11.83 6.31 14.60
C ILE A 487 -13.04 7.08 14.08
N THR A 488 -12.91 7.73 12.92
CA THR A 488 -14.02 8.42 12.25
C THR A 488 -13.88 8.29 10.74
N LEU A 489 -15.02 8.36 10.04
CA LEU A 489 -15.06 8.40 8.59
C LEU A 489 -14.37 9.69 8.07
N LEU A 490 -13.71 9.55 6.92
CA LEU A 490 -13.13 10.62 6.12
C LEU A 490 -14.14 11.02 5.05
N ASP A 491 -14.18 12.30 4.71
CA ASP A 491 -15.07 12.77 3.65
C ASP A 491 -14.39 12.62 2.29
N TYR A 492 -14.97 11.83 1.40
CA TYR A 492 -14.46 11.68 0.03
C TYR A 492 -15.01 12.74 -0.92
N ARG A 493 -16.01 13.53 -0.51
CA ARG A 493 -16.43 14.71 -1.25
C ARG A 493 -15.44 15.82 -0.94
N ALA A 494 -14.68 16.22 -1.96
CA ALA A 494 -13.79 17.38 -1.85
C ALA A 494 -14.61 18.61 -1.47
N LEU A 495 -14.08 19.43 -0.55
CA LEU A 495 -14.61 20.76 -0.24
C LEU A 495 -14.49 21.71 -1.43
#